data_AF-A0A483AE62-F1
#
_entry.id   AF-A0A483AE62-F1
#
_cell.length_a   1.000
_cell.length_b   1.000
_cell.length_c   1.000
_cell.angle_alpha   90.00
_cell.angle_beta   90.00
_cell.angle_gamma   90.00
#
_symmetry.space_group_name_H-M   'P 1'
#
loop_
_entity.id
_entity.type
_entity.pdbx_description
1 polymer ?
#
loop_
_entity_poly.entity_id
_entity_poly.type
_entity_poly.pdbx_seq_one_letter_code
_entity_poly.pdbx_strand_id
1 'polypeptide(L)'
;MSNRIHQLQKLVKEASSLHIDSKLLDYSGVVEYYPEELVMTVKAGTPIAQIKKQLEKNNQSLPFYTDDDSTSIGAVYANGGQDISDSVLGVQIIDGTGEHLNFGGQVMKNVAGYDVARLLVGSKGKLAIITQISFKVMPKVYIGKIERPCLSKNDNLIFREIEQKLKMVFDPRSIFK
;
A
#
# COMPACT_ATOMS: atom_id res chain seq x y z
N MET A 1 13.76 6.04 13.89
CA MET A 1 12.73 5.69 12.89
C MET A 1 11.49 6.60 12.93
N SER A 2 11.13 7.23 14.06
CA SER A 2 9.87 8.03 14.22
C SER A 2 9.83 9.44 13.57
N ASN A 3 10.94 10.00 13.11
CA ASN A 3 10.97 11.42 12.71
C ASN A 3 10.09 11.69 11.47
N ARG A 4 10.16 10.83 10.44
CA ARG A 4 9.40 11.04 9.19
C ARG A 4 7.90 10.82 9.34
N ILE A 5 7.48 9.81 10.10
CA ILE A 5 6.05 9.57 10.37
C ILE A 5 5.45 10.77 11.10
N HIS A 6 6.14 11.27 12.14
CA HIS A 6 5.70 12.46 12.85
C HIS A 6 5.60 13.70 11.96
N GLN A 7 6.57 13.90 11.05
CA GLN A 7 6.50 14.97 10.06
C GLN A 7 5.28 14.84 9.14
N LEU A 8 4.99 13.63 8.65
CA LEU A 8 3.81 13.38 7.80
C LEU A 8 2.50 13.62 8.57
N GLN A 9 2.41 13.18 9.83
CA GLN A 9 1.25 13.44 10.68
C GLN A 9 1.04 14.93 10.91
N LYS A 10 2.12 15.67 11.20
CA LYS A 10 2.07 17.12 11.36
C LYS A 10 1.61 17.80 10.07
N LEU A 11 2.17 17.38 8.93
CA LEU A 11 1.81 17.88 7.62
C LEU A 11 0.31 17.67 7.33
N VAL A 12 -0.22 16.48 7.60
CA VAL A 12 -1.67 16.21 7.43
C VAL A 12 -2.51 17.09 8.36
N LYS A 13 -2.10 17.23 9.63
CA LYS A 13 -2.87 18.05 10.60
C LYS A 13 -2.96 19.52 10.20
N GLU A 14 -1.89 20.06 9.61
CA GLU A 14 -1.78 21.46 9.19
C GLU A 14 -2.34 21.71 7.78
N ALA A 15 -2.39 20.69 6.91
CA ALA A 15 -2.83 20.84 5.54
C ALA A 15 -4.36 21.00 5.42
N SER A 16 -4.78 21.88 4.52
CA SER A 16 -6.18 21.99 4.06
C SER A 16 -6.46 21.17 2.80
N SER A 17 -5.42 20.83 2.04
CA SER A 17 -5.47 20.06 0.81
C SER A 17 -4.09 19.47 0.54
N LEU A 18 -4.02 18.18 0.25
CA LEU A 18 -2.78 17.47 -0.01
C LEU A 18 -2.93 16.53 -1.22
N HIS A 19 -2.00 16.65 -2.16
CA HIS A 19 -1.83 15.67 -3.22
C HIS A 19 -0.61 14.80 -2.90
N ILE A 20 -0.79 13.48 -2.95
CA ILE A 20 0.25 12.53 -2.56
C ILE A 20 1.12 12.25 -3.78
N ASP A 21 2.26 12.93 -3.83
CA ASP A 21 3.23 12.79 -4.91
C ASP A 21 4.40 11.86 -4.57
N SER A 22 5.14 11.50 -5.61
CA SER A 22 6.43 10.82 -5.51
C SER A 22 7.48 11.58 -4.67
N LYS A 23 7.27 12.86 -4.35
CA LYS A 23 8.15 13.61 -3.42
C LYS A 23 7.91 13.25 -1.95
N LEU A 24 6.78 12.65 -1.59
CA LEU A 24 6.55 12.14 -0.24
C LEU A 24 7.30 10.81 0.00
N LEU A 25 7.99 10.26 -1.01
CA LEU A 25 8.67 8.95 -1.02
C LEU A 25 9.95 8.85 -0.18
N ASP A 26 10.41 9.90 0.50
CA ASP A 26 11.61 9.87 1.35
C ASP A 26 11.50 8.91 2.57
N TYR A 27 10.38 8.19 2.69
CA TYR A 27 10.19 7.09 3.62
C TYR A 27 10.36 5.74 2.91
N SER A 28 11.61 5.32 2.71
CA SER A 28 11.98 4.09 2.00
C SER A 28 12.83 3.14 2.85
N GLY A 29 12.83 1.86 2.47
CA GLY A 29 13.61 0.79 3.09
C GLY A 29 12.77 -0.40 3.54
N VAL A 30 13.43 -1.56 3.62
CA VAL A 30 12.87 -2.79 4.21
C VAL A 30 12.78 -2.61 5.72
N VAL A 31 11.63 -2.97 6.28
CA VAL A 31 11.37 -2.93 7.73
C VAL A 31 11.70 -4.30 8.30
N GLU A 32 11.04 -5.32 7.75
CA GLU A 32 11.16 -6.71 8.16
C GLU A 32 11.03 -7.61 6.94
N TYR A 33 11.72 -8.74 6.96
CA TYR A 33 11.68 -9.72 5.90
C TYR A 33 11.97 -11.08 6.48
N TYR A 34 10.99 -11.98 6.36
CA TYR A 34 11.06 -13.36 6.82
C TYR A 34 10.95 -14.28 5.58
N PRO A 35 12.08 -14.63 4.95
CA PRO A 35 12.09 -15.46 3.74
C PRO A 35 11.39 -16.80 3.93
N GLU A 36 11.56 -17.42 5.10
CA GLU A 36 10.97 -18.71 5.48
C GLU A 36 9.44 -18.64 5.64
N GLU A 37 8.91 -17.49 6.07
CA GLU A 37 7.47 -17.26 6.18
C GLU A 37 6.86 -16.70 4.89
N LEU A 38 7.70 -16.39 3.89
CA LEU A 38 7.31 -15.75 2.64
C LEU A 38 6.60 -14.41 2.87
N VAL A 39 7.08 -13.60 3.81
CA VAL A 39 6.51 -12.28 4.13
C VAL A 39 7.59 -11.21 4.12
N MET A 40 7.27 -10.06 3.52
CA MET A 40 8.10 -8.87 3.55
C MET A 40 7.28 -7.64 3.93
N THR A 41 7.82 -6.83 4.84
CA THR A 41 7.30 -5.52 5.22
C THR A 41 8.28 -4.44 4.79
N VAL A 42 7.79 -3.47 4.03
CA VAL A 42 8.59 -2.37 3.49
C VAL A 42 7.88 -1.05 3.72
N LYS A 43 8.65 0.04 3.73
CA LYS A 43 8.09 1.38 3.71
C LYS A 43 7.58 1.71 2.31
N ALA A 44 6.52 2.50 2.23
CA ALA A 44 5.80 2.80 0.99
C ALA A 44 6.69 3.47 -0.09
N GLY A 45 7.75 4.17 0.32
CA GLY A 45 8.72 4.80 -0.57
C GLY A 45 9.74 3.85 -1.20
N THR A 46 9.75 2.57 -0.82
CA THR A 46 10.77 1.61 -1.29
C THR A 46 10.59 1.31 -2.79
N PRO A 47 11.64 1.51 -3.62
CA PRO A 47 11.57 1.17 -5.04
C PRO A 47 11.42 -0.33 -5.27
N ILE A 48 10.65 -0.72 -6.30
CA ILE A 48 10.47 -2.13 -6.68
C ILE A 48 11.81 -2.79 -7.02
N ALA A 49 12.74 -2.08 -7.67
CA ALA A 49 14.09 -2.56 -7.97
C ALA A 49 14.83 -3.04 -6.70
N GLN A 50 14.71 -2.28 -5.61
CA GLN A 50 15.36 -2.62 -4.34
C GLN A 50 14.73 -3.88 -3.72
N ILE A 51 13.41 -4.00 -3.81
CA ILE A 51 12.67 -5.16 -3.30
C ILE A 51 13.06 -6.41 -4.09
N LYS A 52 12.99 -6.37 -5.43
CA LYS A 52 13.39 -7.49 -6.31
C LYS A 52 14.83 -7.92 -6.02
N LYS A 53 15.77 -6.97 -5.89
CA LYS A 53 17.17 -7.27 -5.54
C LYS A 53 17.32 -8.02 -4.21
N GLN A 54 16.47 -7.72 -3.22
CA GLN A 54 16.50 -8.41 -1.92
C GLN A 54 15.89 -9.81 -2.00
N LEU A 55 14.82 -9.99 -2.80
CA LEU A 55 14.14 -11.27 -2.99
C LEU A 55 14.99 -12.27 -3.79
N GLU A 56 15.74 -11.80 -4.80
CA GLU A 56 16.63 -12.65 -5.61
C GLU A 56 17.66 -13.40 -4.76
N LYS A 57 18.10 -12.82 -3.63
CA LYS A 57 19.04 -13.49 -2.70
C LYS A 57 18.47 -14.80 -2.12
N ASN A 58 17.15 -14.97 -2.13
CA ASN A 58 16.45 -16.13 -1.58
C ASN A 58 15.67 -16.91 -2.66
N ASN A 59 15.95 -16.66 -3.96
CA ASN A 59 15.18 -17.23 -5.07
C ASN A 59 13.67 -16.94 -4.99
N GLN A 60 13.30 -15.74 -4.51
CA GLN A 60 11.92 -15.31 -4.37
C GLN A 60 11.60 -14.18 -5.35
N SER A 61 10.30 -13.97 -5.60
CA SER A 61 9.78 -12.93 -6.49
C SER A 61 8.46 -12.37 -5.95
N LEU A 62 8.06 -11.23 -6.50
CA LEU A 62 6.78 -10.59 -6.22
C LEU A 62 5.64 -11.36 -6.92
N PRO A 63 4.52 -11.64 -6.22
CA PRO A 63 3.39 -12.37 -6.77
C PRO A 63 2.36 -11.49 -7.51
N PHE A 64 2.67 -10.23 -7.77
CA PHE A 64 1.78 -9.26 -8.41
C PHE A 64 2.51 -8.46 -9.49
N TYR A 65 1.75 -7.78 -10.33
CA TYR A 65 2.28 -7.06 -11.48
C TYR A 65 3.00 -5.78 -11.06
N THR A 66 4.13 -5.50 -11.69
CA THR A 66 4.88 -4.24 -11.55
C THR A 66 5.24 -3.74 -12.94
N ASP A 67 4.91 -2.50 -13.26
CA ASP A 67 5.17 -1.91 -14.59
C ASP A 67 6.65 -1.53 -14.74
N ASP A 68 7.15 -0.64 -13.87
CA ASP A 68 8.54 -0.18 -13.84
C ASP A 68 9.16 -0.42 -12.45
N ASP A 69 10.40 -0.88 -12.45
CA ASP A 69 11.22 -1.16 -11.27
C ASP A 69 11.63 0.12 -10.52
N SER A 70 11.61 1.28 -11.18
CA SER A 70 11.89 2.57 -10.55
C SER A 70 10.75 3.05 -9.64
N THR A 71 9.53 2.53 -9.85
CA THR A 71 8.35 2.94 -9.08
C THR A 71 8.44 2.45 -7.64
N SER A 72 7.77 3.17 -6.73
CA SER A 72 7.68 2.75 -5.34
C SER A 72 6.56 1.73 -5.13
N ILE A 73 6.74 0.85 -4.16
CA ILE A 73 5.70 -0.11 -3.76
C ILE A 73 4.40 0.58 -3.31
N GLY A 74 4.48 1.77 -2.71
CA GLY A 74 3.31 2.58 -2.38
C GLY A 74 2.53 3.03 -3.61
N ALA A 75 3.23 3.40 -4.70
CA ALA A 75 2.59 3.75 -5.96
C ALA A 75 1.97 2.53 -6.66
N VAL A 76 2.65 1.38 -6.64
CA VAL A 76 2.10 0.11 -7.15
C VAL A 76 0.84 -0.28 -6.38
N TYR A 77 0.84 -0.14 -5.05
CA TYR A 77 -0.31 -0.40 -4.20
C TYR A 77 -1.48 0.57 -4.45
N ALA A 78 -1.19 1.88 -4.51
CA ALA A 78 -2.21 2.90 -4.71
C ALA A 78 -2.85 2.86 -6.10
N ASN A 79 -2.15 2.36 -7.12
CA ASN A 79 -2.63 2.23 -8.50
C ASN A 79 -2.95 0.78 -8.91
N GLY A 80 -2.78 -0.17 -8.00
CA GLY A 80 -2.90 -1.59 -8.25
C GLY A 80 -4.34 -2.08 -8.33
N GLY A 81 -4.49 -3.38 -8.57
CA GLY A 81 -5.79 -4.05 -8.66
C GLY A 81 -5.84 -5.33 -7.82
N GLN A 82 -6.61 -6.30 -8.30
CA GLN A 82 -6.86 -7.53 -7.56
C GLN A 82 -5.57 -8.32 -7.25
N ASP A 83 -4.60 -8.31 -8.16
CA ASP A 83 -3.31 -8.99 -8.05
C ASP A 83 -2.52 -8.62 -6.79
N ILE A 84 -2.32 -7.32 -6.54
CA ILE A 84 -1.63 -6.85 -5.33
C ILE A 84 -2.54 -6.98 -4.11
N SER A 85 -3.85 -6.81 -4.25
CA SER A 85 -4.79 -6.95 -3.13
C SER A 85 -4.76 -8.34 -2.50
N ASP A 86 -4.69 -9.40 -3.32
CA ASP A 86 -4.59 -10.77 -2.82
C ASP A 86 -3.23 -11.08 -2.18
N SER A 87 -2.25 -10.21 -2.38
CA SER A 87 -0.88 -10.36 -1.90
C SER A 87 -0.59 -9.56 -0.64
N VAL A 88 -1.37 -8.52 -0.36
CA VAL A 88 -1.20 -7.67 0.82
C VAL A 88 -1.76 -8.39 2.05
N LEU A 89 -1.01 -8.34 3.15
CA LEU A 89 -1.35 -8.91 4.45
C LEU A 89 -1.67 -7.82 5.49
N GLY A 90 -1.07 -6.65 5.34
CA GLY A 90 -1.28 -5.53 6.25
C GLY A 90 -0.71 -4.22 5.71
N VAL A 91 -1.19 -3.12 6.28
CA VAL A 91 -0.81 -1.77 5.88
C VAL A 91 -0.79 -0.85 7.10
N GLN A 92 0.16 0.07 7.12
CA GLN A 92 0.14 1.21 8.04
C GLN A 92 -0.15 2.48 7.27
N ILE A 93 -1.05 3.30 7.80
CA ILE A 93 -1.55 4.49 7.11
C ILE A 93 -1.58 5.71 8.04
N ILE A 94 -1.57 6.89 7.44
CA ILE A 94 -1.98 8.13 8.10
C ILE A 94 -3.30 8.56 7.48
N ASP A 95 -4.35 8.63 8.30
CA ASP A 95 -5.68 9.06 7.88
C ASP A 95 -5.76 10.60 7.75
N GLY A 96 -6.92 11.14 7.37
CA GLY A 96 -7.13 12.59 7.23
C GLY A 96 -7.21 13.33 8.56
N THR A 97 -7.22 12.65 9.71
CA THR A 97 -7.08 13.28 11.03
C THR A 97 -5.61 13.41 11.44
N GLY A 98 -4.70 12.71 10.74
CA GLY A 98 -3.27 12.67 11.03
C GLY A 98 -2.90 11.61 12.07
N GLU A 99 -3.79 10.65 12.35
CA GLU A 99 -3.53 9.49 13.18
C GLU A 99 -2.79 8.41 12.39
N HIS A 100 -1.83 7.74 13.05
CA HIS A 100 -1.10 6.63 12.45
C HIS A 100 -1.79 5.33 12.84
N LEU A 101 -2.42 4.70 11.85
CA LEU A 101 -3.26 3.52 12.04
C LEU A 101 -2.59 2.30 11.42
N ASN A 102 -2.80 1.13 12.03
CA ASN A 102 -2.30 -0.15 11.55
C ASN A 102 -3.48 -1.10 11.27
N PHE A 103 -3.48 -1.71 10.09
CA PHE A 103 -4.50 -2.64 9.64
C PHE A 103 -3.87 -3.92 9.14
N GLY A 104 -4.41 -5.06 9.58
CA GLY A 104 -3.84 -6.37 9.26
C GLY A 104 -2.54 -6.65 10.01
N GLY A 105 -1.68 -7.47 9.41
CA GLY A 105 -0.41 -7.87 10.02
C GLY A 105 0.38 -8.82 9.12
N GLN A 106 1.40 -9.47 9.66
CA GLN A 106 2.22 -10.46 8.93
C GLN A 106 1.61 -11.88 9.01
N VAL A 107 0.30 -11.97 9.26
CA VAL A 107 -0.40 -13.25 9.42
C VAL A 107 -1.09 -13.66 8.13
N MET A 108 -0.93 -14.92 7.74
CA MET A 108 -1.58 -15.47 6.53
C MET A 108 -3.10 -15.57 6.65
N LYS A 109 -3.62 -15.63 7.88
CA LYS A 109 -5.06 -15.63 8.16
C LYS A 109 -5.38 -14.48 9.09
N ASN A 110 -6.23 -13.57 8.63
CA ASN A 110 -6.82 -12.54 9.44
C ASN A 110 -8.34 -12.73 9.43
N VAL A 111 -8.92 -13.01 10.60
CA VAL A 111 -10.36 -13.30 10.76
C VAL A 111 -11.07 -12.16 11.50
N ALA A 112 -10.33 -11.14 11.95
CA ALA A 112 -10.86 -10.06 12.77
C ALA A 112 -11.11 -8.79 11.94
N GLY A 113 -12.35 -8.32 11.96
CA GLY A 113 -12.73 -7.03 11.40
C GLY A 113 -12.76 -6.98 9.87
N TYR A 114 -12.75 -5.76 9.35
CA TYR A 114 -12.75 -5.49 7.91
C TYR A 114 -11.33 -5.45 7.34
N ASP A 115 -11.16 -5.98 6.13
CA ASP A 115 -9.87 -5.98 5.43
C ASP A 115 -9.60 -4.61 4.77
N VAL A 116 -9.20 -3.66 5.60
CA VAL A 116 -8.81 -2.31 5.17
C VAL A 116 -7.56 -2.34 4.28
N ALA A 117 -6.68 -3.33 4.48
CA ALA A 117 -5.45 -3.46 3.69
C ALA A 117 -5.75 -3.81 2.22
N ARG A 118 -6.80 -4.60 1.95
CA ARG A 118 -7.27 -4.82 0.58
C ARG A 118 -8.12 -3.68 0.06
N LEU A 119 -8.95 -3.08 0.91
CA LEU A 119 -9.82 -1.95 0.55
C LEU A 119 -9.05 -0.76 -0.03
N LEU A 120 -7.88 -0.45 0.54
CA LEU A 120 -7.08 0.71 0.16
C LEU A 120 -6.24 0.53 -1.12
N VAL A 121 -6.19 -0.69 -1.67
CA VAL A 121 -5.58 -0.94 -2.98
C VAL A 121 -6.36 -0.20 -4.05
N GLY A 122 -5.66 0.49 -4.95
CA GLY A 122 -6.32 1.27 -5.99
C GLY A 122 -6.98 2.58 -5.51
N SER A 123 -6.78 2.97 -4.24
CA SER A 123 -7.34 4.20 -3.67
C SER A 123 -6.71 5.49 -4.21
N LYS A 124 -5.59 5.39 -4.95
CA LYS A 124 -4.87 6.52 -5.57
C LYS A 124 -4.50 7.63 -4.58
N GLY A 125 -4.35 7.29 -3.29
CA GLY A 125 -4.02 8.25 -2.25
C GLY A 125 -5.19 9.14 -1.81
N LYS A 126 -6.43 8.87 -2.27
CA LYS A 126 -7.59 9.68 -1.90
C LYS A 126 -8.14 9.41 -0.50
N LEU A 127 -7.82 8.28 0.11
CA LEU A 127 -8.39 7.89 1.40
C LEU A 127 -7.40 8.12 2.54
N ALA A 128 -6.14 7.75 2.34
CA ALA A 128 -5.09 7.87 3.35
C ALA A 128 -3.70 7.90 2.71
N ILE A 129 -2.70 8.36 3.47
CA ILE A 129 -1.29 8.21 3.13
C ILE A 129 -0.83 6.82 3.55
N ILE A 130 -0.32 6.03 2.61
CA ILE A 130 0.28 4.72 2.91
C ILE A 130 1.73 4.92 3.37
N THR A 131 2.08 4.35 4.53
CA THR A 131 3.42 4.49 5.13
C THR A 131 4.23 3.21 5.09
N GLN A 132 3.61 2.06 5.36
CA GLN A 132 4.24 0.74 5.28
C GLN A 132 3.26 -0.28 4.72
N ILE A 133 3.79 -1.27 4.01
CA ILE A 133 3.01 -2.36 3.40
C ILE A 133 3.69 -3.67 3.76
N SER A 134 2.90 -4.62 4.26
CA SER A 134 3.29 -6.01 4.46
C SER A 134 2.60 -6.86 3.40
N PHE A 135 3.38 -7.63 2.65
CA PHE A 135 2.87 -8.48 1.58
C PHE A 135 3.57 -9.83 1.56
N LYS A 136 2.88 -10.82 1.01
CA LYS A 136 3.45 -12.14 0.76
C LYS A 136 4.39 -12.11 -0.44
N VAL A 137 5.44 -12.90 -0.40
CA VAL A 137 6.37 -13.16 -1.50
C VAL A 137 6.24 -14.62 -1.92
N MET A 138 6.81 -15.00 -3.06
CA MET A 138 6.71 -16.38 -3.55
C MET A 138 8.05 -16.87 -4.07
N PRO A 139 8.35 -18.17 -3.95
CA PRO A 139 9.49 -18.76 -4.66
C PRO A 139 9.35 -18.53 -6.17
N LYS A 140 10.45 -18.17 -6.83
CA LYS A 140 10.49 -17.78 -8.25
C LYS A 140 9.94 -18.87 -9.17
N VAL A 141 10.09 -20.14 -8.78
CA VAL A 141 9.61 -21.31 -9.53
C VAL A 141 8.08 -21.36 -9.66
N TYR A 142 7.34 -20.79 -8.70
CA TYR A 142 5.87 -20.77 -8.72
C TYR A 142 5.29 -19.54 -9.44
N ILE A 143 6.13 -18.55 -9.76
CA ILE A 143 5.70 -17.34 -10.45
C ILE A 143 5.77 -17.59 -11.96
N GLY A 144 4.60 -17.74 -12.57
CA GLY A 144 4.44 -17.71 -14.02
C GLY A 144 4.51 -16.29 -14.59
N LYS A 145 4.08 -16.13 -15.84
CA LYS A 145 3.98 -14.81 -16.46
C LYS A 145 2.86 -14.02 -15.78
N ILE A 146 3.21 -12.91 -15.14
CA ILE A 146 2.24 -12.00 -14.52
C ILE A 146 1.82 -10.97 -15.56
N GLU A 147 0.52 -10.90 -15.85
CA GLU A 147 -0.05 -9.93 -16.77
C GLU A 147 -0.60 -8.73 -16.01
N ARG A 148 -0.65 -7.57 -16.69
CA ARG A 148 -1.23 -6.36 -16.13
C ARG A 148 -2.71 -6.60 -15.84
N PRO A 149 -3.21 -6.33 -14.61
CA PRO A 149 -4.62 -6.47 -14.32
C PRO A 149 -5.46 -5.51 -15.18
N CYS A 150 -6.60 -5.99 -15.67
CA CYS A 150 -7.57 -5.13 -16.35
C CYS A 150 -8.36 -4.33 -15.31
N LEU A 151 -8.18 -3.01 -15.30
CA LEU A 151 -8.98 -2.11 -14.48
C LEU A 151 -10.30 -1.83 -15.21
N SER A 152 -11.41 -2.38 -14.72
CA SER A 152 -12.72 -2.00 -15.22
C SER A 152 -13.09 -0.61 -14.66
N LYS A 153 -13.52 0.30 -15.53
CA LYS A 153 -14.12 1.57 -15.09
C LYS A 153 -15.55 1.29 -14.67
N ASN A 154 -15.81 1.33 -13.37
CA ASN A 154 -17.15 1.22 -12.81
C ASN A 154 -17.68 2.63 -12.47
N ASP A 155 -18.35 3.27 -13.41
CA ASP A 155 -19.01 4.57 -13.22
C ASP A 155 -20.43 4.41 -12.62
N ASN A 156 -20.59 3.45 -11.71
CA ASN A 156 -21.89 3.19 -11.07
C ASN A 156 -22.14 4.18 -9.93
N LEU A 157 -23.38 4.67 -9.80
CA LEU A 157 -23.79 5.59 -8.73
C LEU A 157 -23.48 5.03 -7.33
N ILE A 158 -23.71 3.73 -7.13
CA ILE A 158 -23.42 3.02 -5.87
C ILE A 158 -21.93 3.12 -5.51
N PHE A 159 -21.05 3.01 -6.51
CA PHE A 159 -19.61 3.10 -6.26
C PHE A 159 -19.22 4.49 -5.76
N ARG A 160 -19.79 5.55 -6.36
CA ARG A 160 -19.56 6.93 -5.92
C ARG A 160 -20.08 7.17 -4.50
N GLU A 161 -21.24 6.60 -4.16
CA GLU A 161 -21.79 6.69 -2.80
C GLU A 161 -20.88 5.99 -1.79
N ILE A 162 -20.36 4.79 -2.12
CA ILE A 162 -19.40 4.08 -1.27
C ILE A 162 -18.11 4.88 -1.13
N GLU A 163 -17.55 5.41 -2.23
CA GLU A 163 -16.34 6.26 -2.18
C GLU A 163 -16.55 7.46 -1.27
N GLN A 164 -17.71 8.13 -1.34
CA GLN A 164 -18.06 9.25 -0.46
C GLN A 164 -18.16 8.82 1.01
N LYS A 165 -18.81 7.70 1.30
CA LYS A 165 -18.90 7.16 2.67
C LYS A 165 -17.52 6.81 3.24
N LEU A 166 -16.67 6.15 2.44
CA LEU A 166 -15.30 5.85 2.82
C LEU A 166 -14.49 7.14 3.04
N LYS A 167 -14.69 8.14 2.19
CA LYS A 167 -14.04 9.44 2.32
C LYS A 167 -14.42 10.13 3.64
N MET A 168 -15.70 10.08 4.05
CA MET A 168 -16.12 10.62 5.34
C MET A 168 -15.48 9.92 6.55
N VAL A 169 -15.14 8.63 6.41
CA VAL A 169 -14.52 7.84 7.49
C VAL A 169 -13.01 8.07 7.54
N PHE A 170 -12.31 7.89 6.42
CA PHE A 170 -10.84 7.96 6.38
C PHE A 170 -10.30 9.38 6.28
N ASP A 171 -11.07 10.31 5.73
CA ASP A 171 -10.66 11.70 5.56
C ASP A 171 -11.82 12.65 5.82
N PRO A 172 -12.30 12.73 7.08
CA PRO A 172 -13.42 13.60 7.45
C PRO A 172 -13.12 15.09 7.20
N ARG A 173 -11.84 15.45 7.14
CA ARG A 173 -11.38 16.82 6.84
C ARG A 173 -11.22 17.11 5.35
N SER A 174 -11.45 16.12 4.48
CA SER A 174 -11.34 16.23 3.01
C SER A 174 -10.00 16.79 2.53
N ILE A 175 -8.91 16.36 3.17
CA ILE A 175 -7.55 16.81 2.89
C ILE A 175 -7.02 16.19 1.60
N PHE A 176 -7.27 14.90 1.35
CA PHE A 176 -6.69 14.20 0.20
C PHE A 176 -7.49 14.46 -1.08
N LYS A 177 -6.81 14.75 -2.20
CA LYS A 177 -7.45 15.00 -3.50
C LYS A 177 -6.93 14.09 -4.61
#